data_AF-K0AZ12-F1
#
_entry.id   AF-K0AZ12-F1
#
_cell.length_a   1.000
_cell.length_b   1.000
_cell.length_c   1.000
_cell.angle_alpha   90.00
_cell.angle_beta   90.00
_cell.angle_gamma   90.00
#
_symmetry.space_group_name_H-M   'P 1'
#
loop_
_entity.id
_entity.type
_entity.pdbx_description
1 polymer ?
#
loop_
_entity_poly.entity_id
_entity_poly.type
_entity_poly.pdbx_seq_one_letter_code
_entity_poly.pdbx_strand_id
1 'polypeptide(L)'
;MSGKKGMKHFGKTIINEVKQMVKDGKTHREIAEYFGLKDGLVINELLKRERRRERRIAEGIIPKPKGRPRKCDLSSDQNKDAEIRKLKMEVELLRSFLQIAGRK
;
A
#
# COMPACT_ATOMS: atom_id res chain seq x y z
N MET A 1 -19.72 -6.69 -1.79
CA MET A 1 -20.02 -7.71 -0.76
C MET A 1 -19.28 -7.36 0.53
N SER A 2 -19.97 -6.73 1.50
CA SER A 2 -19.38 -6.51 2.84
C SER A 2 -19.27 -7.86 3.56
N GLY A 3 -18.18 -8.07 4.31
CA GLY A 3 -17.79 -9.38 4.85
C GLY A 3 -18.91 -10.09 5.64
N LYS A 4 -19.00 -11.42 5.48
CA LYS A 4 -19.96 -12.26 6.20
C LYS A 4 -19.71 -12.15 7.72
N LYS A 5 -20.79 -12.14 8.51
CA LYS A 5 -20.72 -12.23 9.99
C LYS A 5 -19.87 -13.45 10.38
N GLY A 6 -18.84 -13.24 11.20
CA GLY A 6 -17.87 -14.28 11.60
C GLY A 6 -16.60 -14.39 10.74
N MET A 7 -16.40 -13.51 9.75
CA MET A 7 -15.15 -13.48 8.98
C MET A 7 -13.97 -13.07 9.88
N LYS A 8 -12.91 -13.89 9.91
CA LYS A 8 -11.68 -13.60 10.67
C LYS A 8 -11.04 -12.30 10.15
N HIS A 9 -10.91 -11.29 11.00
CA HIS A 9 -10.18 -10.07 10.71
C HIS A 9 -8.79 -10.13 11.37
N PHE A 10 -7.74 -9.94 10.58
CA PHE A 10 -6.38 -9.93 11.09
C PHE A 10 -6.06 -8.57 11.70
N GLY A 11 -5.71 -8.56 12.99
CA GLY A 11 -5.20 -7.38 13.67
C GLY A 11 -3.79 -7.00 13.22
N LYS A 12 -3.32 -5.82 13.64
CA LYS A 12 -1.95 -5.34 13.34
C LYS A 12 -0.86 -6.31 13.85
N THR A 13 -1.11 -6.96 14.99
CA THR A 13 -0.20 -7.95 15.58
C THR A 13 0.02 -9.14 14.65
N ILE A 14 -1.07 -9.73 14.14
CA ILE A 14 -1.01 -10.88 13.23
C ILE A 14 -0.35 -10.50 11.90
N ILE A 15 -0.57 -9.29 11.39
CA ILE A 15 0.09 -8.82 10.17
C ILE A 15 1.62 -8.78 10.35
N ASN A 16 2.10 -8.31 11.50
CA ASN A 16 3.52 -8.26 11.78
C ASN A 16 4.12 -9.67 11.93
N GLU A 17 3.40 -10.57 12.60
CA GLU A 17 3.80 -11.97 12.74
C GLU A 17 3.91 -12.67 11.39
N VAL A 18 2.92 -12.52 10.51
CA VAL A 18 2.96 -13.04 9.14
C VAL A 18 4.18 -12.49 8.38
N LYS A 19 4.49 -11.19 8.52
CA LYS A 19 5.68 -10.59 7.89
C LYS A 19 6.99 -11.21 8.40
N GLN A 20 7.09 -11.52 9.69
CA GLN A 20 8.26 -12.20 10.24
C GLN A 20 8.36 -13.63 9.70
N MET A 21 7.28 -14.39 9.71
CA MET A 21 7.27 -15.76 9.17
C MET A 21 7.69 -15.80 7.68
N VAL A 22 7.29 -14.81 6.88
CA VAL A 22 7.75 -14.67 5.49
C VAL A 22 9.23 -14.36 5.41
N LYS A 23 9.78 -13.53 6.30
CA LYS A 23 11.22 -13.26 6.38
C LYS A 23 12.02 -14.51 6.80
N ASP A 24 11.43 -15.33 7.66
CA ASP A 24 11.99 -16.62 8.10
C ASP A 24 11.94 -17.68 6.99
N GLY A 25 11.39 -17.35 5.81
CA GLY A 25 11.35 -18.23 4.64
C GLY A 25 10.14 -19.17 4.58
N LYS A 26 9.17 -19.03 5.49
CA LYS A 26 7.98 -19.90 5.50
C LYS A 26 7.10 -19.66 4.28
N THR A 27 6.53 -20.75 3.75
CA THR A 27 5.59 -20.65 2.64
C THR A 27 4.25 -20.10 3.08
N HIS A 28 3.48 -19.48 2.17
CA HIS A 28 2.14 -18.98 2.51
C HIS A 28 1.19 -20.09 2.99
N ARG A 29 1.44 -21.35 2.60
CA ARG A 29 0.66 -22.52 3.03
C ARG A 29 0.99 -22.88 4.47
N GLU A 30 2.26 -22.96 4.85
CA GLU A 30 2.69 -23.19 6.24
C GLU A 30 2.18 -22.10 7.18
N ILE A 31 2.22 -20.85 6.73
CA ILE A 31 1.66 -19.72 7.49
C ILE A 31 0.14 -19.89 7.64
N ALA A 32 -0.57 -20.29 6.59
CA ALA A 32 -2.00 -20.54 6.67
C ALA A 32 -2.34 -21.66 7.65
N GLU A 33 -1.59 -22.77 7.62
CA GLU A 33 -1.74 -23.91 8.53
C GLU A 33 -1.51 -23.49 9.99
N TYR A 34 -0.47 -22.69 10.26
CA TYR A 34 -0.20 -22.14 11.59
C TYR A 34 -1.37 -21.33 12.16
N PHE A 35 -2.05 -20.54 11.32
CA PHE A 35 -3.22 -19.74 11.73
C PHE A 35 -4.57 -20.48 11.62
N GLY A 36 -4.56 -21.78 11.30
CA GLY A 36 -5.79 -22.56 11.08
C GLY A 36 -6.66 -21.99 9.96
N LEU A 37 -6.02 -21.56 8.87
CA LEU A 37 -6.65 -21.09 7.64
C LEU A 37 -6.64 -22.21 6.60
N LYS A 38 -7.70 -22.29 5.82
CA LYS A 38 -7.88 -23.36 4.83
C LYS A 38 -6.87 -23.31 3.68
N ASP A 39 -6.49 -22.11 3.24
CA ASP A 39 -5.62 -21.90 2.08
C ASP A 39 -4.66 -20.71 2.26
N GLY A 40 -3.49 -20.82 1.62
CA GLY A 40 -2.48 -19.76 1.55
C GLY A 40 -2.91 -18.51 0.75
N LEU A 41 -4.04 -18.58 0.03
CA LEU A 41 -4.61 -17.44 -0.69
C LEU A 41 -4.94 -16.26 0.23
N VAL A 42 -5.42 -16.56 1.45
CA VAL A 42 -5.75 -15.53 2.45
C VAL A 42 -4.51 -14.74 2.84
N ILE A 43 -3.38 -15.42 3.04
CA ILE A 43 -2.08 -14.81 3.36
C ILE A 43 -1.56 -13.99 2.19
N ASN A 44 -1.66 -14.51 0.96
CA ASN A 44 -1.27 -13.78 -0.24
C ASN A 44 -2.07 -12.47 -0.40
N GLU A 45 -3.40 -12.53 -0.25
CA GLU A 45 -4.24 -11.33 -0.30
C GLU A 45 -3.92 -10.32 0.80
N LEU A 46 -3.66 -10.81 2.01
CA LEU A 46 -3.26 -9.98 3.15
C LEU A 46 -1.97 -9.21 2.83
N LEU A 47 -0.93 -9.90 2.37
CA LEU A 47 0.35 -9.27 2.00
C LEU A 47 0.19 -8.29 0.82
N LYS A 48 -0.63 -8.62 -0.18
CA LYS A 48 -0.94 -7.71 -1.29
C LYS A 48 -1.64 -6.42 -0.83
N ARG A 49 -2.46 -6.48 0.22
CA ARG A 49 -3.11 -5.29 0.80
C ARG A 49 -2.09 -4.44 1.58
N GLU A 50 -1.24 -5.08 2.38
CA GLU A 50 -0.20 -4.38 3.15
C GLU A 50 0.84 -3.70 2.25
N ARG A 51 1.37 -4.37 1.22
CA ARG A 51 2.31 -3.75 0.27
C ARG A 51 1.69 -2.58 -0.49
N ARG A 52 0.39 -2.64 -0.80
CA ARG A 52 -0.34 -1.51 -1.41
C ARG A 52 -0.43 -0.33 -0.45
N ARG A 53 -0.63 -0.60 0.84
CA ARG A 53 -0.66 0.43 1.88
C ARG A 53 0.71 1.07 2.06
N GLU A 54 1.77 0.27 2.13
CA GLU A 54 3.16 0.73 2.26
C GLU A 54 3.58 1.61 1.08
N ARG A 55 3.28 1.20 -0.16
CA ARG A 55 3.57 2.01 -1.36
C ARG A 55 2.92 3.39 -1.31
N ARG A 56 1.64 3.46 -0.94
CA ARG A 56 0.94 4.75 -0.78
C ARG A 56 1.62 5.63 0.27
N ILE A 57 1.98 5.06 1.41
CA ILE A 57 2.69 5.80 2.46
C ILE A 57 4.05 6.29 1.98
N ALA A 58 4.79 5.47 1.22
CA ALA A 58 6.08 5.86 0.64
C ALA A 58 5.95 7.00 -0.40
N GLU A 59 4.86 7.02 -1.17
CA GLU A 59 4.51 8.13 -2.07
C GLU A 59 4.05 9.41 -1.30
N GLY A 60 3.99 9.35 0.04
CA GLY A 60 3.49 10.43 0.89
C GLY A 60 1.96 10.52 0.93
N ILE A 61 1.26 9.52 0.40
CA ILE A 61 -0.20 9.44 0.37
C ILE A 61 -0.69 8.72 1.64
N ILE A 62 -1.46 9.43 2.47
CA ILE A 62 -2.10 8.82 3.64
C ILE A 62 -3.29 7.95 3.18
N PRO A 63 -3.33 6.64 3.54
CA PRO A 63 -4.46 5.78 3.24
C PRO A 63 -5.76 6.33 3.85
N LYS A 64 -6.81 6.44 3.02
CA LYS A 64 -8.11 6.93 3.47
C LYS A 64 -8.73 6.04 4.54
N PRO A 65 -9.41 6.62 5.55
CA PRO A 65 -10.19 5.84 6.51
C PRO A 65 -11.30 5.08 5.79
N LYS A 66 -11.69 3.92 6.34
CA LYS A 66 -12.80 3.13 5.80
C LYS A 66 -14.11 3.88 6.01
N GLY A 67 -14.92 4.00 4.95
CA GLY A 67 -16.24 4.62 5.01
C GLY A 67 -16.36 5.83 4.09
N ARG A 68 -17.36 6.68 4.35
CA ARG A 68 -17.58 7.88 3.55
C ARG A 68 -16.46 8.91 3.82
N PRO A 69 -15.85 9.49 2.78
CA PRO A 69 -14.92 10.61 2.93
C PRO A 69 -15.57 11.78 3.67
N ARG A 70 -14.78 12.54 4.45
CA ARG A 70 -15.26 13.74 5.13
C ARG A 70 -15.40 14.89 4.11
N LYS A 71 -16.15 15.93 4.47
CA LYS A 71 -16.43 17.08 3.59
C LYS A 71 -15.15 17.87 3.23
N CYS A 72 -14.18 17.94 4.14
CA CYS A 72 -12.84 18.51 3.93
C CYS A 72 -11.80 17.43 4.26
N ASP A 73 -11.39 16.66 3.25
CA ASP A 73 -10.45 15.56 3.41
C ASP A 73 -9.01 16.03 3.23
N LEU A 74 -8.23 16.06 4.33
CA LEU A 74 -6.77 16.32 4.31
C LEU A 74 -6.02 15.37 3.35
N SER A 75 -6.54 14.15 3.16
CA SER A 75 -6.01 13.19 2.20
C SER A 75 -6.10 13.70 0.75
N SER A 76 -7.12 14.51 0.41
CA SER A 76 -7.23 15.11 -0.92
C SER A 76 -6.12 16.10 -1.19
N ASP A 77 -5.72 16.90 -0.21
CA ASP A 77 -4.68 17.92 -0.38
C ASP A 77 -3.29 17.29 -0.44
N GLN A 78 -3.01 16.31 0.42
CA GLN A 78 -1.76 15.55 0.35
C GLN A 78 -1.56 14.79 -0.97
N ASN A 79 -2.64 14.29 -1.58
CA ASN A 79 -2.57 13.68 -2.91
C ASN A 79 -2.16 14.72 -3.96
N LYS A 80 -2.72 15.94 -3.90
CA LYS A 80 -2.31 17.05 -4.78
C LYS A 80 -0.84 17.40 -4.56
N ASP A 81 -0.38 17.44 -3.32
CA ASP A 81 1.03 17.74 -3.02
C ASP A 81 1.99 16.68 -3.57
N ALA A 82 1.64 15.40 -3.44
CA ALA A 82 2.42 14.30 -4.04
C ALA A 82 2.47 14.41 -5.56
N GLU A 83 1.34 14.75 -6.18
CA GLU A 83 1.23 14.98 -7.63
C GLU A 83 2.05 16.20 -8.08
N ILE A 84 1.99 17.31 -7.35
CA ILE A 84 2.82 18.51 -7.59
C ILE A 84 4.30 18.16 -7.51
N ARG A 85 4.74 17.37 -6.52
CA ARG A 85 6.14 16.93 -6.41
C ARG A 85 6.56 16.12 -7.64
N LYS A 86 5.74 15.15 -8.04
CA LYS A 86 5.99 14.32 -9.23
C LYS A 86 6.10 15.18 -10.49
N LEU A 87 5.15 16.08 -10.71
CA LEU A 87 5.14 16.99 -11.87
C LEU A 87 6.37 17.90 -11.88
N LYS A 88 6.80 18.41 -10.72
CA LYS A 88 8.03 19.22 -10.63
C LYS A 88 9.27 18.42 -11.03
N MET A 89 9.39 17.18 -10.57
CA MET A 89 10.50 16.29 -10.96
C MET A 89 10.46 15.98 -12.46
N GLU A 90 9.29 15.71 -13.04
CA GLU A 90 9.14 15.47 -14.47
C GLU A 90 9.54 16.69 -15.31
N VAL A 91 9.09 17.89 -14.92
CA VAL A 91 9.47 19.14 -15.59
C VAL A 91 10.96 19.40 -15.49
N GLU A 92 11.58 19.15 -14.33
CA GLU A 92 13.02 19.30 -14.15
C GLU A 92 13.82 18.33 -15.03
N LEU A 93 13.38 17.08 -15.13
CA LEU A 93 13.98 16.07 -16.01
C LEU A 93 13.86 16.46 -17.49
N LEU A 94 12.69 16.93 -17.91
CA LEU A 94 12.46 17.41 -19.28
C LEU A 94 13.30 18.64 -19.62
N ARG A 95 13.43 19.60 -18.69
CA ARG A 95 14.30 20.77 -18.86
C ARG A 95 15.76 20.36 -19.01
N SER A 96 16.21 19.42 -18.18
CA SER A 96 17.57 18.89 -18.24
C SER A 96 17.84 18.22 -19.60
N PHE A 97 16.86 17.46 -20.10
CA PHE A 97 16.95 16.84 -21.42
C PHE A 97 17.03 17.86 -22.55
N LEU A 98 16.17 18.89 -22.55
CA LEU A 98 16.18 19.95 -23.56
C LEU A 98 17.50 20.75 -23.55
N GLN A 99 18.03 21.05 -22.37
CA GLN A 99 19.31 21.72 -22.20
C GLN A 99 20.46 20.91 -22.83
N ILE A 100 20.49 19.59 -22.63
CA ILE A 100 21.48 18.70 -23.26
C ILE A 100 21.28 18.64 -24.77
N ALA A 101 20.02 18.62 -25.24
CA ALA A 101 19.69 18.62 -26.66
C ALA A 101 19.91 19.99 -27.35
N GLY A 102 20.41 21.00 -26.63
CA GLY A 102 20.69 22.34 -27.17
C GLY A 102 19.43 23.16 -27.51
N ARG A 103 18.25 22.70 -27.10
CA ARG A 103 16.98 23.41 -27.27
C ARG A 103 16.68 24.16 -25.97
N LYS A 104 16.65 25.49 -26.03
CA LYS A 104 16.20 26.35 -24.92
C LYS A 104 14.73 26.69 -25.08
#